data_AF-A0A2D9C4U3-F1
#
_entry.id   AF-A0A2D9C4U3-F1
#
_cell.length_a   1.000
_cell.length_b   1.000
_cell.length_c   1.000
_cell.angle_alpha   90.00
_cell.angle_beta   90.00
_cell.angle_gamma   90.00
#
_symmetry.space_group_name_H-M   'P 1'
#
loop_
_entity.id
_entity.type
_entity.pdbx_description
1 polymer ?
#
loop_
_entity_poly.entity_id
_entity_poly.type
_entity_poly.pdbx_seq_one_letter_code
_entity_poly.pdbx_strand_id
1 'polypeptide(L)'
;MSEQKEKIYVGSGKSKFDGDQVAVSVCLTDLPKEFIFEYNNKKYVKLIVQKKREADQYGKTHYVAIDQFKPEQQVKEEVSDGLDF
;
A
#
# COMPACT_ATOMS: atom_id res chain seq x y z
N MET A 1 -11.26 17.09 -10.29
CA MET A 1 -10.37 16.36 -11.21
C MET A 1 -9.57 15.39 -10.37
N SER A 2 -9.95 14.11 -10.33
CA SER A 2 -9.22 13.13 -9.53
C SER A 2 -7.89 12.84 -10.22
N GLU A 3 -6.78 13.30 -9.64
CA GLU A 3 -5.45 12.94 -10.08
C GLU A 3 -5.35 11.41 -10.11
N GLN A 4 -5.19 10.85 -11.32
CA GLN A 4 -4.89 9.44 -11.48
C GLN A 4 -3.44 9.24 -11.04
N LYS A 5 -3.26 9.08 -9.73
CA LYS A 5 -1.98 8.74 -9.13
C LYS A 5 -1.46 7.46 -9.78
N GLU A 6 -0.31 7.55 -10.44
CA GLU A 6 0.34 6.40 -11.05
C GLU A 6 0.64 5.35 -9.99
N LYS A 7 0.20 4.11 -10.27
CA LYS A 7 0.44 2.99 -9.38
C LYS A 7 1.92 2.64 -9.41
N ILE A 8 2.57 2.70 -8.25
CA ILE A 8 3.94 2.22 -8.10
C ILE A 8 3.90 0.71 -7.94
N TYR A 9 4.20 -0.02 -9.01
CA TYR A 9 4.27 -1.47 -9.01
C TYR A 9 5.57 -1.93 -8.34
N VAL A 10 5.44 -2.79 -7.33
CA VAL A 10 6.60 -3.28 -6.55
C VAL A 10 6.67 -4.80 -6.53
N GLY A 11 5.76 -5.48 -7.23
CA GLY A 11 5.73 -6.92 -7.20
C GLY A 11 4.61 -7.56 -8.00
N SER A 12 4.62 -8.88 -7.98
CA SER A 12 3.62 -9.70 -8.66
C SER A 12 3.42 -11.02 -7.93
N GLY A 13 2.27 -11.65 -8.12
CA GLY A 13 1.94 -12.88 -7.42
C GLY A 13 0.98 -13.77 -8.19
N LYS A 14 0.86 -15.00 -7.71
CA LYS A 14 -0.07 -15.99 -8.23
C LYS A 14 -0.99 -16.48 -7.11
N SER A 15 -2.26 -16.64 -7.45
CA SER A 15 -3.20 -17.33 -6.59
C SER A 15 -2.84 -18.82 -6.51
N LYS A 16 -3.05 -19.41 -5.34
CA LYS A 16 -2.86 -20.81 -5.00
C LYS A 16 -4.09 -21.30 -4.24
N PHE A 17 -4.26 -22.63 -4.16
CA PHE A 17 -5.37 -23.28 -3.45
C PHE A 17 -6.73 -22.73 -3.87
N ASP A 18 -6.97 -22.72 -5.18
CA ASP A 18 -8.25 -22.32 -5.79
C ASP A 18 -8.73 -20.88 -5.52
N GLY A 19 -7.87 -20.00 -5.01
CA GLY A 19 -8.26 -18.61 -4.70
C GLY A 19 -7.94 -18.19 -3.28
N ASP A 20 -7.85 -19.14 -2.35
CA ASP A 20 -7.75 -18.86 -0.92
C ASP A 20 -6.45 -18.18 -0.53
N GLN A 21 -5.36 -18.44 -1.26
CA GLN A 21 -4.06 -17.86 -0.98
C GLN A 21 -3.50 -17.14 -2.20
N VAL A 22 -2.84 -16.00 -1.97
CA VAL A 22 -2.06 -15.31 -3.01
C VAL A 22 -0.61 -15.26 -2.58
N ALA A 23 0.24 -15.99 -3.30
CA ALA A 23 1.68 -15.96 -3.10
C ALA A 23 2.27 -14.80 -3.92
N VAL A 24 2.83 -13.81 -3.24
CA VAL A 24 3.41 -12.61 -3.86
C VAL A 24 4.92 -12.55 -3.66
N SER A 25 5.61 -11.94 -4.62
CA SER A 25 7.01 -11.53 -4.51
C SER A 25 7.09 -10.02 -4.64
N VAL A 26 7.75 -9.38 -3.68
CA VAL A 26 7.94 -7.93 -3.63
C VAL A 26 9.41 -7.62 -3.83
N CYS A 27 9.71 -6.66 -4.70
CA CYS A 27 11.05 -6.19 -4.96
C CYS A 27 11.43 -5.15 -3.90
N LEU A 28 12.35 -5.50 -2.99
CA LEU A 28 12.74 -4.63 -1.89
C LEU A 28 13.49 -3.38 -2.34
N THR A 29 14.18 -3.43 -3.49
CA THR A 29 14.88 -2.28 -4.07
C THR A 29 13.93 -1.27 -4.68
N ASP A 30 12.76 -1.73 -5.14
CA ASP A 30 11.73 -0.89 -5.76
C ASP A 30 10.77 -0.30 -4.71
N LEU A 31 10.96 -0.60 -3.42
CA LEU A 31 10.16 -0.01 -2.35
C LEU A 31 10.60 1.44 -2.09
N PRO A 32 9.77 2.44 -2.45
CA PRO A 32 10.07 3.83 -2.15
C PRO A 32 10.08 4.07 -0.64
N LYS A 33 11.19 4.60 -0.13
CA LYS A 33 11.36 4.88 1.31
C LYS A 33 10.31 5.86 1.85
N GLU A 34 9.75 6.71 1.00
CA GLU A 34 8.72 7.70 1.33
C GLU A 34 7.39 7.10 1.80
N PHE A 35 7.12 5.84 1.43
CA PHE A 35 5.90 5.12 1.83
C PHE A 35 6.16 4.14 2.98
N ILE A 36 7.39 4.07 3.47
CA ILE A 36 7.76 3.29 4.65
C ILE A 36 7.49 4.17 5.87
N PHE A 37 6.66 3.68 6.78
CA PHE A 37 6.36 4.35 8.05
C PHE A 37 6.81 3.48 9.22
N GLU A 38 7.15 4.11 10.33
CA GLU A 38 7.56 3.44 11.54
C GLU A 38 6.42 3.44 12.55
N TYR A 39 6.14 2.28 13.13
CA TYR A 39 5.16 2.10 14.18
C TYR A 39 5.68 1.06 15.16
N ASN A 40 5.67 1.35 16.46
CA ASN A 40 6.21 0.47 17.49
C ASN A 40 7.65 -0.03 17.19
N ASN A 41 8.55 0.88 16.79
CA ASN A 41 9.94 0.59 16.40
C ASN A 41 10.08 -0.43 15.26
N LYS A 42 9.02 -0.63 14.46
CA LYS A 42 8.99 -1.52 13.30
C LYS A 42 8.60 -0.73 12.06
N LYS A 43 9.25 -1.05 10.94
CA LYS A 43 8.98 -0.41 9.65
C LYS A 43 7.92 -1.19 8.89
N TYR A 44 6.94 -0.48 8.38
CA TYR A 44 5.82 -1.02 7.62
C TYR A 44 5.68 -0.27 6.31
N VAL A 45 5.10 -0.94 5.31
CA VAL A 45 4.70 -0.36 4.05
C VAL A 45 3.31 -0.91 3.72
N LYS A 46 2.43 -0.05 3.22
CA LYS A 46 1.10 -0.48 2.78
C LYS A 46 1.17 -0.89 1.31
N LEU A 47 0.62 -2.06 1.01
CA LEU A 47 0.63 -2.65 -0.32
C LEU A 47 -0.79 -3.05 -0.73
N ILE A 48 -1.13 -2.79 -1.99
CA ILE A 48 -2.36 -3.25 -2.63
C ILE A 48 -1.99 -4.48 -3.47
N VAL A 49 -2.68 -5.59 -3.20
CA VAL A 49 -2.63 -6.80 -4.03
C VAL A 49 -3.93 -6.87 -4.81
N GLN A 50 -3.86 -6.78 -6.14
CA GLN A 50 -5.05 -6.76 -6.99
C GLN A 50 -4.96 -7.82 -8.09
N LYS A 51 -6.08 -8.49 -8.36
CA LYS A 51 -6.23 -9.45 -9.45
C LYS A 51 -6.09 -8.73 -10.80
N LYS A 52 -5.26 -9.27 -11.68
CA LYS A 52 -5.12 -8.84 -13.07
C LYS A 52 -6.36 -9.27 -13.86
N ARG A 53 -6.67 -8.56 -14.94
CA ARG A 53 -7.75 -8.96 -15.87
C ARG A 53 -7.45 -10.31 -16.51
N GLU A 54 -6.19 -10.51 -16.89
CA GLU A 54 -5.69 -11.74 -17.48
C GLU A 54 -4.42 -12.17 -16.75
N ALA A 55 -4.20 -13.49 -16.66
CA ALA A 55 -2.94 -14.01 -16.17
C ALA A 55 -1.81 -13.65 -17.15
N ASP A 56 -0.63 -13.34 -16.64
CA ASP A 56 0.51 -13.11 -17.54
C ASP A 56 1.10 -14.42 -18.09
N GLN A 57 2.06 -14.30 -19.01
CA GLN A 57 2.76 -15.43 -19.63
C GLN A 57 3.45 -16.39 -18.65
N TYR A 58 3.63 -16.00 -17.38
CA TYR A 58 4.19 -16.83 -16.31
C TYR A 58 3.14 -17.36 -15.34
N GLY A 59 1.84 -17.18 -15.66
CA GLY A 59 0.72 -17.61 -14.84
C GLY A 59 0.49 -16.73 -13.60
N LYS A 60 1.04 -15.51 -13.54
CA LYS A 60 0.80 -14.61 -12.40
C LYS A 60 -0.54 -13.92 -12.58
N THR A 61 -1.40 -14.09 -11.59
CA THR A 61 -2.78 -13.62 -11.60
C THR A 61 -2.99 -12.31 -10.85
N HIS A 62 -2.00 -11.87 -10.05
CA HIS A 62 -2.09 -10.68 -9.22
C HIS A 62 -0.87 -9.78 -9.42
N TYR A 63 -1.06 -8.48 -9.23
CA TYR A 63 0.02 -7.52 -9.11
C TYR A 63 0.04 -6.91 -7.71
N VAL A 64 1.21 -6.42 -7.29
CA VAL A 64 1.40 -5.73 -6.02
C VAL A 64 1.85 -4.31 -6.30
N ALA A 65 1.17 -3.34 -5.72
CA ALA A 65 1.49 -1.92 -5.82
C ALA A 65 1.54 -1.28 -4.44
N ILE A 66 2.22 -0.13 -4.31
CA ILE A 66 2.19 0.67 -3.08
C ILE A 66 0.80 1.26 -2.90
N ASP A 67 0.27 1.15 -1.68
CA ASP A 67 -0.92 1.88 -1.29
C ASP A 67 -0.56 3.35 -1.03
N GLN A 68 -0.94 4.21 -1.96
CA GLN A 68 -0.70 5.65 -1.86
C GLN A 68 -1.82 6.40 -1.12
N PHE A 69 -2.77 5.68 -0.52
CA PHE A 69 -3.83 6.28 0.26
C PHE A 69 -3.26 6.85 1.56
N LYS A 70 -3.07 8.17 1.58
CA LYS A 70 -2.89 8.93 2.81
C LYS A 70 -4.31 9.24 3.31
N PRO A 71 -4.79 8.61 4.40
CA PRO A 71 -5.94 9.19 5.08
C PRO A 71 -5.50 10.60 5.46
N GLU A 72 -6.24 11.62 5.02
CA GLU A 72 -6.07 12.96 5.59
C GLU A 72 -6.18 12.78 7.09
N GLN A 73 -5.04 12.91 7.76
CA GLN A 73 -4.99 12.97 9.20
C GLN A 73 -5.72 14.26 9.50
N GLN A 74 -7.02 14.17 9.79
CA GLN A 74 -7.77 15.26 10.38
C GLN A 74 -6.96 15.65 11.60
N VAL A 75 -6.22 16.75 11.44
CA VAL A 75 -5.57 17.45 12.53
C VAL A 75 -6.74 17.80 13.44
N LYS A 76 -6.93 17.01 14.50
CA LYS A 76 -7.67 17.49 15.65
C LYS A 76 -6.80 18.61 16.19
N GLU A 77 -7.12 19.83 15.76
CA GLU A 77 -6.72 21.03 16.48
C GLU A 77 -7.22 20.84 17.91
N GLU A 78 -6.28 20.54 18.81
CA GLU A 78 -6.51 20.69 20.23
C GLU A 78 -6.69 22.19 20.45
N VAL A 79 -7.95 22.63 20.49
CA VAL A 79 -8.33 23.95 20.99
C VAL A 79 -7.97 23.95 22.48
N SER A 80 -6.76 24.36 22.80
CA SER A 80 -6.41 24.84 24.13
C SER A 80 -7.03 26.22 24.27
N ASP A 81 -8.34 26.27 24.51
CA ASP A 81 -8.96 27.48 25.03
C ASP A 81 -8.34 27.73 26.39
N GLY A 82 -7.61 28.84 26.47
CA GLY A 82 -6.96 29.32 27.67
C GLY A 82 -7.94 29.39 28.83
N LEU A 83 -7.52 28.81 29.95
CA LEU A 83 -7.97 29.23 31.27
C LEU A 83 -7.53 30.69 31.45
N ASP A 84 -8.42 31.63 31.15
CA ASP A 84 -8.30 32.99 31.66
C ASP A 84 -8.77 33.00 33.12
N PHE A 85 -7.92 33.65 33.93
CA PHE A 85 -7.89 33.71 35.38
C PHE A 85 -9.09 34.46 36.02
#